data_AF-A0A1V5TGA6-F1
#
_entry.id   AF-A0A1V5TGA6-F1
#
_cell.length_a   1.000
_cell.length_b   1.000
_cell.length_c   1.000
_cell.angle_alpha   90.00
_cell.angle_beta   90.00
_cell.angle_gamma   90.00
#
_symmetry.space_group_name_H-M   'P 1'
#
loop_
_entity.id
_entity.type
_entity.pdbx_description
1 polymer ?
#
loop_
_entity_poly.entity_id
_entity_poly.type
_entity_poly.pdbx_seq_one_letter_code
_entity_poly.pdbx_strand_id
1 'polypeptide(L)'
;MKSLPKSGNFAHSNQIQQKKLVKYYNRAGVKQADEGKLMEALNYFNKALRIDPSSKQALFNRATIKVDLGEYEEARKDFSLIFDLNVSIDQNGSSVFL
;
A
#
# COMPACT_ATOMS: atom_id res chain seq x y z
N MET A 1 -4.29 26.60 37.45
CA MET A 1 -4.28 25.25 36.83
C MET A 1 -4.40 25.42 35.32
N LYS A 2 -3.32 25.20 34.56
CA LYS A 2 -3.38 25.21 33.09
C LYS A 2 -4.03 23.90 32.67
N SER A 3 -5.26 23.95 32.16
CA SER A 3 -5.93 22.78 31.59
C SER A 3 -5.12 22.27 30.40
N LEU A 4 -4.63 21.03 30.50
CA LEU A 4 -4.00 20.32 29.38
C LEU A 4 -5.03 20.19 28.24
N PRO A 5 -4.66 20.48 26.98
CA PRO A 5 -5.57 20.32 25.86
C PRO A 5 -5.92 18.84 25.71
N LYS A 6 -7.23 18.55 25.67
CA LYS A 6 -7.80 17.22 25.44
C LYS A 6 -7.15 16.60 24.19
N SER A 7 -6.60 15.40 24.33
CA SER A 7 -5.82 14.62 23.36
C SER A 7 -6.53 14.28 22.03
N GLY A 8 -7.79 14.71 21.84
CA GLY A 8 -8.60 14.39 20.65
C GLY A 8 -8.19 15.12 19.35
N ASN A 9 -7.67 16.34 19.42
CA ASN A 9 -7.35 17.13 18.22
C ASN A 9 -6.03 16.73 17.52
N PHE A 10 -5.08 16.16 18.26
CA PHE A 10 -3.77 15.79 17.72
C PHE A 10 -3.81 14.48 16.93
N ALA A 11 -4.57 13.48 17.42
CA ALA A 11 -4.72 12.21 16.71
C ALA A 11 -5.47 12.38 15.38
N HIS A 12 -6.54 13.18 15.37
CA HIS A 12 -7.32 13.44 14.16
C HIS A 12 -6.54 14.21 13.09
N SER A 13 -5.80 15.25 13.49
CA SER A 13 -4.95 16.00 12.59
C SER A 13 -3.79 15.17 12.03
N ASN A 14 -3.17 14.31 12.86
CA ASN A 14 -2.15 13.37 12.42
C ASN A 14 -2.72 12.35 11.41
N GLN A 15 -3.91 11.80 11.66
CA GLN A 15 -4.55 10.86 10.73
C GLN A 15 -4.88 11.51 9.37
N ILE A 16 -5.33 12.77 9.38
CA ILE A 16 -5.55 13.54 8.14
C ILE A 16 -4.23 13.73 7.39
N GLN A 17 -3.15 14.08 8.09
CA GLN A 17 -1.82 14.26 7.49
C GLN A 17 -1.28 12.96 6.89
N GLN A 18 -1.40 11.84 7.60
CA GLN A 18 -1.01 10.51 7.11
C GLN A 18 -1.78 10.13 5.84
N LYS A 19 -3.11 10.31 5.82
CA LYS A 19 -3.93 10.05 4.62
C LYS A 19 -3.51 10.93 3.42
N LYS A 20 -3.15 12.19 3.66
CA LYS A 20 -2.63 13.07 2.60
C LYS A 20 -1.28 12.55 2.07
N LEU A 21 -0.40 12.10 2.96
CA LEU A 21 0.92 11.59 2.60
C LEU A 21 0.84 10.27 1.80
N VAL A 22 -0.06 9.35 2.20
CA VAL A 22 -0.36 8.13 1.42
C VAL A 22 -0.81 8.48 0.01
N LYS A 23 -1.76 9.41 -0.14
CA LYS A 23 -2.24 9.87 -1.46
C LYS A 23 -1.14 10.52 -2.29
N TYR A 24 -0.28 11.31 -1.66
CA TYR A 24 0.86 11.95 -2.32
C TYR A 24 1.81 10.90 -2.91
N TYR A 25 2.25 9.95 -2.09
CA TYR A 25 3.17 8.90 -2.56
C TYR A 25 2.53 8.00 -3.61
N ASN A 26 1.25 7.65 -3.47
CA ASN A 26 0.56 6.88 -4.51
C ASN A 26 0.54 7.63 -5.86
N ARG A 27 0.22 8.92 -5.86
CA ARG A 27 0.24 9.74 -7.11
C ARG A 27 1.64 9.88 -7.69
N ALA A 28 2.65 10.06 -6.85
CA ALA A 28 4.04 10.13 -7.30
C ALA A 28 4.48 8.81 -7.95
N GLY A 29 4.07 7.67 -7.38
CA GLY A 29 4.33 6.34 -7.94
C GLY A 29 3.69 6.15 -9.31
N VAL A 30 2.41 6.50 -9.46
CA VAL A 30 1.70 6.46 -10.76
C VAL A 30 2.43 7.29 -11.80
N LYS A 31 2.83 8.52 -11.45
CA LYS A 31 3.58 9.38 -12.37
C LYS A 31 4.91 8.77 -12.82
N GLN A 32 5.63 8.07 -11.94
CA GLN A 32 6.86 7.36 -12.34
C GLN A 32 6.56 6.16 -13.25
N ALA A 33 5.49 5.43 -12.96
CA ALA A 33 5.04 4.31 -13.80
C ALA A 33 4.68 4.76 -15.22
N ASP A 34 3.94 5.88 -15.34
CA ASP A 34 3.58 6.49 -16.63
C ASP A 34 4.83 6.93 -17.44
N GLU A 35 5.93 7.24 -16.75
CA GLU A 35 7.23 7.55 -17.33
C GLU A 35 8.09 6.30 -17.62
N GLY A 36 7.58 5.08 -17.38
CA GLY A 36 8.31 3.81 -17.53
C GLY A 36 9.34 3.53 -16.43
N LYS A 37 9.38 4.35 -15.38
CA LYS A 37 10.33 4.27 -14.26
C LYS A 37 9.79 3.35 -13.18
N LEU A 38 9.77 2.06 -13.48
CA LEU A 38 9.10 1.04 -12.67
C LEU A 38 9.71 0.89 -11.27
N MET A 39 11.04 0.96 -11.13
CA MET A 39 11.71 0.85 -9.82
C MET A 39 11.43 2.06 -8.92
N GLU A 40 11.36 3.25 -9.48
CA GLU A 40 10.99 4.47 -8.78
C GLU A 40 9.52 4.44 -8.37
N ALA A 41 8.64 3.92 -9.23
CA ALA A 41 7.24 3.70 -8.91
C ALA A 41 7.08 2.76 -7.70
N LEU A 42 7.78 1.62 -7.70
CA LEU A 42 7.82 0.69 -6.56
C LEU A 42 8.22 1.39 -5.26
N ASN A 43 9.27 2.21 -5.29
CA ASN A 43 9.74 2.93 -4.10
C ASN A 43 8.65 3.85 -3.54
N TYR A 44 7.92 4.56 -4.40
CA TYR A 44 6.82 5.42 -3.97
C TYR A 44 5.64 4.62 -3.39
N PHE A 45 5.25 3.51 -4.01
CA PHE A 45 4.19 2.66 -3.44
C PHE A 45 4.62 2.05 -2.10
N ASN A 46 5.88 1.64 -1.95
CA ASN A 46 6.43 1.19 -0.68
C ASN A 46 6.36 2.26 0.41
N LYS A 47 6.62 3.54 0.08
CA LYS A 47 6.46 4.65 1.03
C LYS A 47 5.00 4.85 1.44
N ALA A 48 4.05 4.75 0.50
CA ALA A 48 2.62 4.80 0.81
C ALA A 48 2.22 3.68 1.77
N LEU A 49 2.66 2.45 1.49
CA LEU A 49 2.34 1.26 2.28
C LEU A 49 3.04 1.20 3.64
N ARG A 50 4.17 1.89 3.82
CA ARG A 50 4.77 2.09 5.16
C ARG A 50 3.91 2.95 6.08
N ILE A 51 3.08 3.84 5.51
CA ILE A 51 2.19 4.72 6.29
C ILE A 51 0.83 4.06 6.47
N ASP A 52 0.29 3.49 5.41
CA ASP A 52 -0.97 2.74 5.42
C ASP A 52 -0.77 1.39 4.70
N PRO A 53 -0.42 0.33 5.44
CA PRO A 53 -0.24 -1.01 4.89
C PRO A 53 -1.51 -1.58 4.23
N SER A 54 -2.68 -1.06 4.59
CA SER A 54 -3.99 -1.50 4.08
C SER A 54 -4.48 -0.69 2.87
N SER A 55 -3.66 0.23 2.36
CA SER A 55 -4.03 1.09 1.24
C SER A 55 -4.24 0.28 -0.03
N LYS A 56 -5.49 -0.10 -0.31
CA LYS A 56 -5.88 -0.91 -1.48
C LYS A 56 -5.37 -0.33 -2.80
N GLN A 57 -5.38 1.00 -2.92
CA GLN A 57 -4.88 1.68 -4.12
C GLN A 57 -3.36 1.51 -4.29
N ALA A 58 -2.59 1.66 -3.22
CA ALA A 58 -1.14 1.50 -3.28
C ALA A 58 -0.73 0.03 -3.44
N LEU A 59 -1.46 -0.91 -2.82
CA LEU A 59 -1.28 -2.36 -3.03
C LEU A 59 -1.54 -2.74 -4.48
N PHE A 60 -2.66 -2.29 -5.05
CA PHE A 60 -3.03 -2.59 -6.44
C PHE A 60 -1.97 -2.07 -7.40
N ASN A 61 -1.59 -0.80 -7.27
CA ASN A 61 -0.60 -0.19 -8.14
C ASN A 61 0.77 -0.87 -8.01
N ARG A 62 1.22 -1.19 -6.79
CA ARG A 62 2.48 -1.92 -6.58
C ARG A 62 2.44 -3.30 -7.23
N ALA A 63 1.32 -4.01 -7.10
CA ALA A 63 1.13 -5.32 -7.71
C ALA A 63 1.20 -5.25 -9.24
N THR A 64 0.58 -4.25 -9.87
CA THR A 64 0.69 -4.02 -11.31
C THR A 64 2.15 -3.78 -11.73
N ILE A 65 2.90 -2.92 -11.03
CA ILE A 65 4.31 -2.70 -11.36
C ILE A 65 5.15 -3.98 -11.21
N LYS A 66 4.87 -4.79 -10.18
CA LYS A 66 5.53 -6.08 -10.00
C LYS A 66 5.23 -7.04 -11.15
N VAL A 67 3.99 -7.05 -11.67
CA VAL A 67 3.65 -7.81 -12.88
C VAL A 67 4.46 -7.34 -14.07
N ASP A 68 4.58 -6.02 -14.27
CA ASP A 68 5.37 -5.44 -15.38
C ASP A 68 6.87 -5.80 -15.27
N LEU A 69 7.37 -6.01 -14.04
CA LEU A 69 8.74 -6.45 -13.76
C LEU A 69 8.92 -7.98 -13.77
N GLY A 70 7.85 -8.76 -13.91
CA GLY A 70 7.88 -10.22 -13.85
C GLY A 70 7.92 -10.83 -12.44
N GLU A 71 7.71 -10.02 -11.39
CA GLU A 71 7.66 -10.43 -9.97
C GLU A 71 6.26 -10.94 -9.59
N TYR A 72 5.81 -12.02 -10.23
CA TYR A 72 4.41 -12.48 -10.14
C TYR A 72 3.99 -12.96 -8.75
N GLU A 73 4.87 -13.64 -8.00
CA GLU A 73 4.54 -14.14 -6.65
C GLU A 73 4.35 -12.98 -5.66
N GLU A 74 5.21 -11.97 -5.74
CA GLU A 74 5.14 -10.76 -4.94
C GLU A 74 3.92 -9.91 -5.32
N ALA A 75 3.52 -9.89 -6.59
CA ALA A 75 2.29 -9.24 -7.03
C ALA A 75 1.06 -9.97 -6.49
N ARG A 76 1.04 -11.31 -6.52
CA ARG A 76 -0.05 -12.13 -5.98
C ARG A 76 -0.26 -11.87 -4.48
N LYS A 77 0.83 -11.75 -3.70
CA LYS A 77 0.77 -11.38 -2.28
C LYS A 77 0.12 -10.01 -2.06
N ASP A 78 0.44 -9.03 -2.91
CA ASP A 78 -0.16 -7.70 -2.79
C ASP A 78 -1.66 -7.71 -3.15
N PHE A 79 -2.05 -8.47 -4.17
CA PHE A 79 -3.46 -8.64 -4.53
C PHE A 79 -4.26 -9.37 -3.46
N SER A 80 -3.70 -10.39 -2.80
CA SER A 80 -4.40 -11.13 -1.75
C SER A 80 -4.73 -10.24 -0.54
N LEU A 81 -3.85 -9.29 -0.21
CA LEU A 81 -4.08 -8.31 0.85
C LEU A 81 -5.23 -7.33 0.55
N ILE A 82 -5.60 -7.10 -0.71
CA ILE A 82 -6.69 -6.16 -1.07
C ILE A 82 -8.07 -6.74 -0.75
N PHE A 83 -8.21 -8.05 -0.93
CA PHE A 83 -9.47 -8.77 -0.78
C PHE A 83 -9.58 -9.45 0.59
N ASP A 84 -8.62 -9.22 1.49
CA ASP A 84 -8.47 -9.97 2.76
C ASP A 84 -8.53 -11.48 2.52
N LEU A 85 -8.09 -11.92 1.34
CA LEU A 85 -8.03 -13.30 0.95
C LEU A 85 -6.77 -13.87 1.61
N ASN A 86 -6.94 -14.34 2.84
CA ASN A 86 -5.91 -15.07 3.58
C ASN A 86 -5.76 -16.47 2.97
N VAL A 87 -5.38 -16.53 1.69
CA VAL A 87 -5.20 -17.76 0.94
C VAL A 87 -3.77 -18.22 1.19
N SER A 88 -3.61 -19.19 2.10
CA SER A 88 -2.39 -19.99 2.10
C SER A 88 -2.40 -20.86 0.87
N ILE A 89 -1.49 -20.57 -0.05
CA ILE A 89 -1.25 -21.40 -1.23
C ILE A 89 -0.38 -22.55 -0.74
N ASP A 90 -0.90 -23.77 -0.75
CA ASP A 90 -0.07 -24.94 -0.47
C ASP A 90 0.94 -25.18 -1.60
N GLN A 91 1.86 -26.12 -1.42
CA GLN A 91 2.88 -26.43 -2.43
C GLN A 91 2.32 -26.98 -3.75
N ASN A 92 1.00 -27.17 -3.83
CA ASN A 92 0.29 -27.68 -5.00
C ASN A 92 -0.56 -26.59 -5.68
N GLY A 93 -0.46 -25.34 -5.26
CA GLY A 93 -1.18 -24.22 -5.88
C GLY A 93 -2.67 -24.14 -5.51
N SER A 94 -3.14 -24.97 -4.58
CA SER A 94 -4.55 -24.97 -4.17
C SER A 94 -4.81 -23.87 -3.14
N SER A 95 -5.94 -23.17 -3.31
CA SER A 95 -6.33 -22.09 -2.41
C SER A 95 -7.06 -22.67 -1.21
N VAL A 96 -6.46 -22.57 -0.02
CA VAL A 96 -7.13 -22.90 1.25
C VAL A 96 -7.61 -21.60 1.88
N PHE A 97 -8.91 -21.50 2.13
CA PHE A 97 -9.51 -20.42 2.91
C PHE A 97 -9.47 -20.81 4.39
N LEU A 98 -8.85 -19.99 5.23
CA LEU A 98 -8.89 -20.10 6.70
C LEU A 98 -10.01 -19.23 7.28
#